data_AF-A0A0G1KGP6-F1
#
_entry.id   AF-A0A0G1KGP6-F1
#
_cell.length_a   1.000
_cell.length_b   1.000
_cell.length_c   1.000
_cell.angle_alpha   90.00
_cell.angle_beta   90.00
_cell.angle_gamma   90.00
#
_symmetry.space_group_name_H-M   'P 1'
#
loop_
_entity.id
_entity.type
_entity.pdbx_description
1 polymer ?
#
loop_
_entity_poly.entity_id
_entity_poly.type
_entity_poly.pdbx_seq_one_letter_code
_entity_poly.pdbx_strand_id
1 'polypeptide(L)'
;MKTPLTLCIVHQHPRVLLGYKKRGFGQGRWNGFGGKVHDGETIVNAAKREIKEEAGINVKNLDKVGLLEFEFVGDPQILEVHIFRAENFDGQVSESEEMKPQWFNVAEIPFAEMWPDDQYWFPLFLSKKKFIGKFIFKDVNVILEHTLKKVRKI
;
A
#
# COMPACT_ATOMS: atom_id res chain seq x y z
N MET A 1 8.64 -16.75 9.04
CA MET A 1 9.50 -16.14 7.99
C MET A 1 8.76 -14.92 7.47
N LYS A 2 9.46 -13.83 7.14
CA LYS A 2 8.81 -12.63 6.60
C LYS A 2 8.77 -12.70 5.07
N THR A 3 7.65 -12.29 4.50
CA THR A 3 7.50 -12.13 3.05
C THR A 3 7.47 -10.64 2.72
N PRO A 4 8.48 -10.14 1.99
CA PRO A 4 8.52 -8.74 1.61
C PRO A 4 7.48 -8.44 0.53
N LEU A 5 6.71 -7.39 0.75
CA LEU A 5 5.79 -6.82 -0.23
C LEU A 5 6.04 -5.32 -0.36
N THR A 6 5.49 -4.76 -1.42
CA THR A 6 5.49 -3.32 -1.67
C THR A 6 4.07 -2.80 -1.71
N LEU A 7 3.93 -1.52 -1.40
CA LEU A 7 2.68 -0.78 -1.60
C LEU A 7 3.02 0.65 -1.99
N CYS A 8 2.68 1.06 -3.19
CA CYS A 8 2.93 2.39 -3.73
C CYS A 8 1.62 3.16 -3.86
N ILE A 9 1.58 4.37 -3.34
CA ILE A 9 0.44 5.28 -3.49
C ILE A 9 0.92 6.56 -4.17
N VAL A 10 0.26 6.92 -5.27
CA VAL A 10 0.46 8.23 -5.90
C VAL A 10 -0.32 9.27 -5.10
N HIS A 11 0.37 10.25 -4.54
CA HIS A 11 -0.23 11.35 -3.79
C HIS A 11 0.10 12.68 -4.47
N GLN A 12 -0.88 13.22 -5.19
CA GLN A 12 -0.86 14.51 -5.86
C GLN A 12 -1.92 15.40 -5.20
N HIS A 13 -1.55 16.07 -4.10
CA HIS A 13 -2.48 16.84 -3.29
C HIS A 13 -3.37 17.77 -4.17
N PRO A 14 -4.70 17.79 -3.98
CA PRO A 14 -5.46 17.15 -2.88
C PRO A 14 -5.97 15.74 -3.22
N ARG A 15 -5.31 14.98 -4.09
CA ARG A 15 -5.78 13.67 -4.54
C ARG A 15 -4.79 12.53 -4.32
N VAL A 16 -5.32 11.34 -4.11
CA VAL A 16 -4.57 10.07 -4.10
C VAL A 16 -5.12 9.14 -5.18
N LEU A 17 -4.24 8.37 -5.80
CA LEU A 17 -4.64 7.29 -6.71
C LEU A 17 -4.70 6.00 -5.91
N LEU A 18 -5.87 5.37 -5.89
CA LEU A 18 -6.11 4.05 -5.31
C LEU A 18 -6.58 3.09 -6.40
N GLY A 19 -6.45 1.80 -6.16
CA GLY A 19 -6.95 0.74 -7.02
C GLY A 19 -8.00 -0.10 -6.31
N TYR A 20 -9.15 -0.31 -6.95
CA TYR A 20 -10.12 -1.30 -6.49
C TYR A 20 -9.69 -2.67 -6.97
N LYS A 21 -9.43 -3.57 -6.02
CA LYS A 21 -8.88 -4.89 -6.32
C LYS A 21 -9.96 -5.85 -6.81
N LYS A 22 -9.81 -6.32 -8.05
CA LYS A 22 -10.80 -7.15 -8.76
C LYS A 22 -10.68 -8.63 -8.47
N ARG A 23 -9.48 -9.11 -8.11
CA ARG A 23 -9.20 -10.53 -7.79
C ARG A 23 -8.06 -10.68 -6.77
N GLY A 24 -7.94 -11.87 -6.19
CA GLY A 24 -6.86 -12.25 -5.29
C GLY A 24 -6.99 -11.68 -3.87
N PHE A 25 -5.89 -11.69 -3.11
CA PHE A 25 -5.87 -11.22 -1.72
C PHE A 25 -6.17 -9.72 -1.64
N GLY A 26 -7.23 -9.36 -0.90
CA GLY A 26 -7.74 -7.98 -0.81
C GLY A 26 -8.79 -7.62 -1.85
N GLN A 27 -9.32 -8.60 -2.61
CA GLN A 27 -10.43 -8.38 -3.53
C GLN A 27 -11.60 -7.66 -2.84
N GLY A 28 -12.18 -6.70 -3.56
CA GLY A 28 -13.30 -5.91 -3.08
C GLY A 28 -12.91 -4.70 -2.23
N ARG A 29 -11.61 -4.42 -2.08
CA ARG A 29 -11.12 -3.24 -1.34
C ARG A 29 -10.37 -2.27 -2.24
N TRP A 30 -10.42 -0.99 -1.86
CA TRP A 30 -9.52 0.02 -2.37
C TRP A 30 -8.16 -0.08 -1.66
N ASN A 31 -7.07 0.04 -2.40
CA ASN A 31 -5.72 0.02 -1.84
C ASN A 31 -4.73 0.85 -2.69
N GLY A 32 -3.50 0.98 -2.22
CA GLY A 32 -2.37 1.30 -3.10
C GLY A 32 -2.02 0.15 -4.05
N PHE A 33 -1.00 0.36 -4.88
CA PHE A 33 -0.57 -0.59 -5.89
C PHE A 33 0.67 -1.34 -5.43
N GLY A 34 0.68 -2.67 -5.49
CA GLY A 34 1.77 -3.42 -4.91
C GLY A 34 1.55 -4.91 -4.76
N GLY A 35 2.67 -5.62 -4.61
CA GLY A 35 2.72 -7.06 -4.51
C GLY A 35 4.04 -7.56 -3.94
N LYS A 36 4.31 -8.84 -4.15
CA LYS A 36 5.48 -9.54 -3.59
C LYS A 36 6.76 -9.07 -4.26
N VAL A 37 7.84 -9.00 -3.49
CA VAL A 37 9.19 -8.84 -4.05
C VAL A 37 9.69 -10.20 -4.53
N HIS A 38 10.17 -10.29 -5.77
CA HIS A 38 10.70 -11.53 -6.34
C HIS A 38 12.16 -11.78 -5.95
N ASP A 39 12.61 -13.04 -6.08
CA ASP A 39 14.01 -13.40 -5.81
C ASP A 39 14.97 -12.63 -6.72
N GLY A 40 15.99 -12.00 -6.12
CA GLY A 40 16.94 -11.14 -6.82
C GLY A 40 16.41 -9.74 -7.19
N GLU A 41 15.14 -9.43 -6.92
CA GLU A 41 14.53 -8.13 -7.16
C GLU A 41 14.75 -7.20 -5.95
N THR A 42 15.09 -5.93 -6.20
CA THR A 42 15.12 -4.94 -5.11
C THR A 42 13.70 -4.50 -4.77
N ILE A 43 13.44 -4.18 -3.50
CA ILE A 43 12.12 -3.68 -3.05
C ILE A 43 11.65 -2.48 -3.89
N VAL A 44 12.56 -1.57 -4.27
CA VAL A 44 12.21 -0.41 -5.10
C VAL A 44 11.83 -0.81 -6.52
N ASN A 45 12.51 -1.81 -7.10
CA ASN A 45 12.17 -2.31 -8.44
C ASN A 45 10.83 -3.06 -8.42
N ALA A 46 10.55 -3.85 -7.38
CA ALA A 46 9.24 -4.47 -7.19
C ALA A 46 8.13 -3.42 -7.15
N ALA A 47 8.28 -2.36 -6.34
CA ALA A 47 7.28 -1.30 -6.25
C ALA A 47 7.01 -0.61 -7.59
N LYS A 48 8.06 -0.41 -8.41
CA LYS A 48 7.96 0.16 -9.77
C LYS A 48 7.29 -0.78 -10.76
N ARG A 49 7.60 -2.08 -10.68
CA ARG A 49 6.98 -3.12 -11.52
C ARG A 49 5.49 -3.24 -11.21
N GLU A 50 5.14 -3.40 -9.95
CA GLU A 50 3.75 -3.60 -9.49
C GLU A 50 2.84 -2.45 -9.91
N ILE A 51 3.23 -1.19 -9.65
CA ILE A 51 2.38 -0.04 -10.05
C ILE A 51 2.25 0.10 -11.58
N LYS A 52 3.24 -0.36 -12.34
CA LYS A 52 3.16 -0.39 -13.80
C LYS A 52 2.20 -1.49 -14.27
N GLU A 53 2.26 -2.67 -13.67
CA GLU A 53 1.39 -3.81 -13.97
C GLU A 53 -0.07 -3.51 -13.58
N GLU A 54 -0.30 -2.95 -12.40
CA GLU A 54 -1.64 -2.74 -11.86
C GLU A 54 -2.32 -1.45 -12.35
N ALA A 55 -1.56 -0.39 -12.64
CA ALA A 55 -2.11 0.94 -12.99
C ALA A 55 -1.60 1.53 -14.32
N GLY A 56 -0.71 0.85 -15.04
CA GLY A 56 -0.21 1.30 -16.36
C GLY A 56 0.79 2.46 -16.33
N ILE A 57 1.26 2.88 -15.15
CA ILE A 57 2.07 4.09 -14.98
C ILE A 57 3.51 3.79 -14.52
N ASN A 58 4.45 4.65 -14.93
CA ASN A 58 5.85 4.53 -14.56
C ASN A 58 6.22 5.60 -13.54
N VAL A 59 6.66 5.18 -12.35
CA VAL A 59 7.14 6.09 -11.30
C VAL A 59 8.66 6.12 -11.27
N LYS A 60 9.24 7.32 -11.41
CA LYS A 60 10.71 7.50 -11.41
C LYS A 60 11.27 7.53 -9.98
N ASN A 61 10.70 8.41 -9.15
CA ASN A 61 11.13 8.66 -7.78
C ASN A 61 10.08 8.14 -6.80
N LEU A 62 10.53 7.30 -5.87
CA LEU A 62 9.72 6.75 -4.79
C LEU A 62 10.32 7.18 -3.46
N ASP A 63 9.51 7.76 -2.58
CA ASP A 63 9.89 8.02 -1.19
C ASP A 63 9.39 6.86 -0.33
N LYS A 64 10.30 6.15 0.36
CA LYS A 64 9.93 5.13 1.34
C LYS A 64 9.41 5.82 2.60
N VAL A 65 8.12 5.65 2.87
CA VAL A 65 7.37 6.37 3.91
C VAL A 65 6.79 5.48 4.99
N GLY A 66 6.70 4.17 4.77
CA GLY A 66 6.22 3.23 5.76
C GLY A 66 6.93 1.87 5.73
N LEU A 67 6.94 1.21 6.88
CA LEU A 67 7.21 -0.22 7.01
C LEU A 67 6.15 -0.80 7.96
N LEU A 68 5.28 -1.67 7.44
CA LEU A 68 4.24 -2.31 8.23
C LEU A 68 4.44 -3.83 8.23
N GLU A 69 4.31 -4.43 9.41
CA GLU A 69 4.23 -5.88 9.55
C GLU A 69 2.79 -6.31 9.82
N PHE A 70 2.32 -7.30 9.08
CA PHE A 70 0.99 -7.88 9.26
C PHE A 70 1.09 -9.35 9.65
N GLU A 71 0.41 -9.71 10.73
CA GLU A 71 0.28 -11.07 11.22
C GLU A 71 -1.20 -11.45 11.22
N PHE A 72 -1.53 -12.66 10.76
CA PHE A 72 -2.89 -13.20 10.82
C PHE A 72 -2.90 -14.41 11.75
N VAL A 73 -3.84 -14.44 12.70
CA VAL A 73 -3.94 -15.55 13.66
C VAL A 73 -4.12 -16.87 12.91
N GLY A 74 -3.23 -17.83 13.19
CA GLY A 74 -3.21 -19.14 12.53
C GLY A 74 -2.34 -19.22 11.27
N ASP A 75 -1.81 -18.09 10.78
CA ASP A 75 -0.85 -18.06 9.67
C ASP A 75 0.58 -17.77 10.21
N PRO A 76 1.56 -18.68 10.03
CA PRO A 76 2.94 -18.44 10.45
C PRO A 76 3.70 -17.44 9.57
N GLN A 77 3.12 -17.03 8.44
CA GLN A 77 3.69 -16.04 7.53
C GLN A 77 3.44 -14.62 8.06
N ILE A 78 4.51 -13.83 8.09
CA ILE A 78 4.44 -12.40 8.39
C ILE A 78 4.59 -11.64 7.09
N LEU A 79 3.65 -10.76 6.76
CA LEU A 79 3.75 -9.89 5.60
C LEU A 79 4.50 -8.61 6.00
N GLU A 80 5.65 -8.34 5.38
CA GLU A 80 6.43 -7.12 5.61
C GLU A 80 6.24 -6.17 4.42
N VAL A 81 5.38 -5.15 4.60
CA VAL A 81 4.95 -4.24 3.54
C VAL A 81 5.76 -2.95 3.58
N HIS A 82 6.52 -2.70 2.52
CA HIS A 82 7.24 -1.45 2.30
C HIS A 82 6.36 -0.44 1.57
N ILE A 83 6.01 0.65 2.25
CA ILE A 83 5.09 1.66 1.72
C ILE A 83 5.89 2.79 1.08
N PHE A 84 5.54 3.11 -0.15
CA PHE A 84 6.13 4.16 -0.97
C PHE A 84 5.12 5.23 -1.35
N ARG A 85 5.59 6.47 -1.41
CA ARG A 85 4.88 7.58 -2.04
C ARG A 85 5.52 7.93 -3.37
N ALA A 86 4.68 8.11 -4.38
CA ALA A 86 5.05 8.80 -5.62
C ALA A 86 4.28 10.13 -5.69
N GLU A 87 4.94 11.21 -6.13
CA GLU A 87 4.27 12.49 -6.41
C GLU A 87 4.06 12.71 -7.92
N ASN A 88 4.85 12.04 -8.77
CA ASN A 88 4.80 12.15 -10.22
C ASN A 88 4.99 10.79 -10.89
N PHE A 89 4.39 10.63 -12.06
CA PHE A 89 4.51 9.44 -12.90
C PHE A 89 4.41 9.83 -14.38
N ASP A 90 4.92 8.94 -15.24
CA ASP A 90 4.73 9.01 -16.69
C ASP A 90 3.72 7.94 -17.14
N GLY A 91 2.96 8.22 -18.20
CA GLY A 91 1.96 7.32 -18.76
C GLY A 91 0.52 7.72 -18.44
N GLN A 92 -0.43 6.89 -18.85
CA GLN A 92 -1.85 7.06 -18.57
C GLN A 92 -2.31 6.00 -17.59
N VAL A 93 -3.06 6.42 -16.58
CA VAL A 93 -3.67 5.50 -15.63
C VAL A 93 -4.68 4.64 -16.37
N SER A 94 -4.54 3.31 -16.27
CA SER A 94 -5.39 2.35 -16.95
C SER A 94 -5.83 1.23 -16.02
N GLU A 95 -7.05 0.75 -16.20
CA GLU A 95 -7.54 -0.48 -15.56
C GLU A 95 -6.80 -1.71 -16.10
N SER A 96 -6.48 -2.64 -15.20
CA SER A 96 -5.89 -3.94 -15.50
C SER A 96 -6.88 -5.07 -15.20
N GLU A 97 -6.48 -6.31 -15.44
CA GLU A 97 -7.26 -7.47 -14.98
C GLU A 97 -7.40 -7.50 -13.45
N GLU A 98 -6.39 -6.98 -12.74
CA GLU A 98 -6.27 -7.06 -11.28
C GLU A 98 -6.85 -5.86 -10.56
N MET A 99 -6.71 -4.66 -11.14
CA MET A 99 -6.95 -3.43 -10.41
C MET A 99 -7.69 -2.43 -11.28
N LYS A 100 -8.68 -1.74 -10.70
CA LYS A 100 -9.36 -0.59 -11.31
C LYS A 100 -8.93 0.69 -10.60
N PRO A 101 -7.99 1.46 -11.16
CA PRO A 101 -7.53 2.70 -10.55
C PRO A 101 -8.60 3.79 -10.54
N GLN A 102 -8.63 4.60 -9.47
CA GLN A 102 -9.47 5.78 -9.34
C GLN A 102 -8.78 6.83 -8.47
N TRP A 103 -8.95 8.10 -8.86
CA TRP A 103 -8.54 9.24 -8.05
C TRP A 103 -9.58 9.54 -6.99
N PHE A 104 -9.13 9.74 -5.76
CA PHE A 104 -9.94 10.22 -4.65
C PHE A 104 -9.42 11.54 -4.14
N ASN A 105 -10.31 12.47 -3.78
CA ASN A 105 -9.92 13.58 -2.94
C ASN A 105 -9.47 13.05 -1.57
N VAL A 106 -8.44 13.63 -0.96
CA VAL A 106 -7.96 13.23 0.37
C VAL A 106 -9.03 13.32 1.45
N ALA A 107 -10.04 14.17 1.28
CA ALA A 107 -11.18 14.29 2.18
C ALA A 107 -12.27 13.22 1.97
N GLU A 108 -12.21 12.49 0.85
CA GLU A 108 -13.23 11.53 0.39
C GLU A 108 -12.65 10.11 0.25
N ILE A 109 -11.54 9.83 0.93
CA ILE A 109 -10.92 8.51 0.91
C ILE A 109 -11.91 7.49 1.52
N PRO A 110 -12.23 6.39 0.82
CA PRO A 110 -13.29 5.47 1.23
C PRO A 110 -12.78 4.45 2.26
N PHE A 111 -12.36 4.91 3.45
CA PHE A 111 -11.75 4.04 4.46
C PHE A 111 -12.60 2.81 4.86
N ALA A 112 -13.93 2.92 4.79
CA ALA A 112 -14.84 1.80 5.06
C ALA A 112 -14.72 0.66 4.03
N GLU A 113 -14.24 0.96 2.83
CA GLU A 113 -14.00 0.02 1.73
C GLU A 113 -12.49 -0.30 1.55
N MET A 114 -11.65 0.12 2.48
CA MET A 114 -10.20 -0.13 2.49
C MET A 114 -9.83 -1.22 3.49
N TRP A 115 -8.53 -1.48 3.68
CA TRP A 115 -8.12 -2.33 4.79
C TRP A 115 -8.35 -1.64 6.14
N PRO A 116 -8.71 -2.37 7.21
CA PRO A 116 -9.07 -1.73 8.49
C PRO A 116 -7.90 -0.98 9.12
N ASP A 117 -6.66 -1.33 8.79
CA ASP A 117 -5.45 -0.67 9.29
C ASP A 117 -5.17 0.67 8.60
N ASP A 118 -5.71 0.89 7.39
CA ASP A 118 -5.46 2.09 6.60
C ASP A 118 -5.91 3.35 7.34
N GLN A 119 -7.01 3.28 8.09
CA GLN A 119 -7.49 4.41 8.90
C GLN A 119 -6.45 4.90 9.95
N TYR A 120 -5.50 4.05 10.34
CA TYR A 120 -4.47 4.39 11.33
C TYR A 120 -3.24 5.03 10.69
N TRP A 121 -2.70 4.42 9.63
CA TRP A 121 -1.42 4.87 9.06
C TRP A 121 -1.56 5.84 7.88
N PHE A 122 -2.68 5.80 7.14
CA PHE A 122 -2.89 6.68 6.00
C PHE A 122 -2.93 8.18 6.37
N PRO A 123 -3.45 8.60 7.54
CA PRO A 123 -3.31 10.00 8.00
C PRO A 123 -1.85 10.45 8.17
N LEU A 124 -0.96 9.56 8.62
CA LEU A 124 0.49 9.85 8.70
C LEU A 124 1.09 9.96 7.30
N PHE A 125 0.66 9.10 6.38
CA PHE A 125 1.01 9.19 4.96
C PHE A 125 0.58 10.54 4.37
N LEU A 126 -0.66 10.98 4.54
CA LEU A 126 -1.14 12.26 4.01
C LEU A 126 -0.36 13.45 4.58
N SER A 127 -0.02 13.38 5.87
CA SER A 127 0.75 14.41 6.59
C SER A 127 2.27 14.39 6.31
N LYS A 128 2.69 13.66 5.27
CA LYS A 128 4.09 13.45 4.88
C LYS A 128 4.99 13.00 6.03
N LYS A 129 4.47 12.18 6.96
CA LYS A 129 5.26 11.57 8.04
C LYS A 129 5.74 10.18 7.62
N LYS A 130 6.87 9.76 8.20
CA LYS A 130 7.37 8.39 8.08
C LYS A 130 6.92 7.57 9.29
N PHE A 131 6.62 6.29 9.09
CA PHE A 131 6.08 5.45 10.14
C PHE A 131 6.56 4.00 10.06
N ILE A 132 6.59 3.34 11.20
CA ILE A 132 6.78 1.89 11.34
C ILE A 132 5.65 1.36 12.20
N GLY A 133 5.07 0.24 11.82
CA GLY A 133 3.97 -0.35 12.57
C GLY A 133 3.87 -1.85 12.42
N LYS A 134 3.04 -2.43 13.27
CA LYS A 134 2.67 -3.84 13.26
C LYS A 134 1.17 -3.93 13.54
N PHE A 135 0.47 -4.75 12.78
CA PHE A 135 -0.95 -5.04 12.96
C PHE A 135 -1.16 -6.55 13.06
N ILE A 136 -1.85 -6.99 14.11
CA ILE A 136 -2.22 -8.39 14.33
C ILE A 136 -3.70 -8.51 14.05
N PHE A 137 -4.05 -9.32 13.06
CA PHE A 137 -5.39 -9.54 12.58
C PHE A 137 -5.91 -10.91 13.04
N LYS A 138 -7.16 -10.97 13.50
CA LYS A 138 -7.86 -12.25 13.70
C LYS A 138 -8.18 -12.91 12.36
N ASP A 139 -8.65 -12.10 11.43
CA ASP A 139 -8.96 -12.39 10.03
C ASP A 139 -8.81 -11.10 9.22
N VAL A 140 -9.13 -11.09 7.93
CA VAL A 140 -8.94 -9.92 7.05
C VAL A 140 -9.74 -8.66 7.45
N ASN A 141 -10.67 -8.74 8.41
CA ASN A 141 -11.54 -7.64 8.81
C ASN A 141 -11.28 -7.11 10.22
N VAL A 142 -10.67 -7.90 11.12
CA VAL A 142 -10.61 -7.58 12.55
C VAL A 142 -9.19 -7.46 13.04
N ILE A 143 -8.78 -6.25 13.41
CA ILE A 143 -7.51 -5.96 14.11
C ILE A 143 -7.70 -6.30 15.59
N LEU A 144 -6.83 -7.15 16.13
CA LEU A 144 -6.77 -7.48 17.55
C LEU A 144 -5.86 -6.50 18.28
N GLU A 145 -4.67 -6.28 17.74
CA GLU A 145 -3.64 -5.43 18.33
C GLU A 145 -2.89 -4.68 17.24
N HIS A 146 -2.41 -3.49 17.55
CA HIS A 146 -1.50 -2.79 16.67
C HIS A 146 -0.50 -1.92 17.44
N THR A 147 0.62 -1.64 16.79
CA THR A 147 1.53 -0.58 17.16
C THR A 147 1.81 0.27 15.93
N LEU A 148 1.87 1.59 16.10
CA LEU A 148 2.21 2.50 15.03
C LEU A 148 3.02 3.67 15.59
N LYS A 149 4.23 3.86 15.06
CA LYS A 149 5.17 4.87 15.53
C LYS A 149 5.61 5.75 14.38
N LYS A 150 5.52 7.06 14.57
CA LYS A 150 6.18 8.03 13.70
C LYS A 150 7.69 7.95 13.89
N VAL A 151 8.43 7.93 12.79
CA VAL A 151 9.89 7.88 12.78
C VAL A 151 10.48 9.02 11.96
N ARG A 152 11.78 9.29 12.15
CA ARG A 152 12.52 10.28 11.34
C ARG A 152 13.08 9.68 10.05
N LYS A 153 13.41 8.37 10.06
CA LYS A 153 13.99 7.61 8.95
C LYS A 153 13.45 6.17 8.97
N ILE A 154 13.46 5.51 7.81
CA ILE A 154 13.05 4.12 7.56
C ILE A 154 14.19 3.41 6.86
#